data_AF-A0A1V6HNT8-F1
#
_entry.id   AF-A0A1V6HNT8-F1
#
_cell.length_a   1.000
_cell.length_b   1.000
_cell.length_c   1.000
_cell.angle_alpha   90.00
_cell.angle_beta   90.00
_cell.angle_gamma   90.00
#
_symmetry.space_group_name_H-M   'P 1'
#
loop_
_entity.id
_entity.type
_entity.pdbx_description
1 polymer ?
#
loop_
_entity_poly.entity_id
_entity_poly.type
_entity_poly.pdbx_seq_one_letter_code
_entity_poly.pdbx_strand_id
1 'polypeptide(L)'
;MFSLYFHKLTINSLIIPPIKHLVDDLTGLIESGLIFAAFFVILQQIELTMKIHKLFLLTVFLAGFSHFSVAQIGFDANTSAEGSITLGSNLRMEKISDLNFGDIVSQSTGGSVRLNPSDGSVSSVSGNFHLMGSSSAAIFEILGIVGQSFLIAPGSYPTQITLTNDQGNTMTVNSFQIIPLSGSLNNIGSALIRIGGTLNIGANQPAGNYINTTDLTIIVSFQ
;
A
#
# COMPACT_ATOMS: atom_id res chain seq x y z
N MET A 1 56.38 29.29 52.56
CA MET A 1 57.23 28.20 52.04
C MET A 1 56.48 26.91 52.25
N PHE A 2 55.71 26.47 51.25
CA PHE A 2 55.07 25.15 51.24
C PHE A 2 55.36 24.53 49.87
N SER A 3 56.21 23.52 49.88
CA SER A 3 56.57 22.72 48.70
C SER A 3 55.43 21.74 48.42
N LEU A 4 54.91 21.75 47.20
CA LEU A 4 53.87 20.84 46.73
C LEU A 4 54.52 19.49 46.37
N TYR A 5 54.23 18.42 47.12
CA TYR A 5 54.56 17.06 46.70
C TYR A 5 53.44 16.55 45.78
N PHE A 6 53.69 16.46 44.48
CA PHE A 6 52.81 15.75 43.55
C PHE A 6 53.06 14.24 43.69
N HIS A 7 52.06 13.50 44.14
CA HIS A 7 52.02 12.06 43.93
C HIS A 7 51.81 11.80 42.43
N LYS A 8 52.70 11.02 41.84
CA LYS A 8 52.67 10.60 40.43
C LYS A 8 51.34 9.88 40.16
N LEU A 9 50.44 10.53 39.43
CA LEU A 9 49.16 9.94 39.04
C LEU A 9 49.42 8.93 37.91
N THR A 10 49.60 7.66 38.27
CA THR A 10 49.73 6.58 37.28
C THR A 10 48.33 6.26 36.73
N ILE A 11 47.98 6.88 35.59
CA ILE A 11 46.75 6.58 34.85
C ILE A 11 46.96 5.25 34.11
N ASN A 12 46.61 4.13 34.74
CA ASN A 12 46.54 2.85 34.04
C ASN A 12 45.28 2.84 33.18
N SER A 13 45.48 3.05 31.88
CA SER A 13 44.43 3.26 30.90
C SER A 13 43.89 1.98 30.27
N LEU A 14 42.61 1.70 30.45
CA LEU A 14 41.79 1.16 29.36
C LEU A 14 41.28 2.35 28.54
N ILE A 15 42.19 2.99 27.78
CA ILE A 15 41.83 4.12 26.91
C ILE A 15 41.45 3.56 25.54
N ILE A 16 40.22 3.88 25.13
CA ILE A 16 39.70 3.62 23.78
C ILE A 16 40.52 4.51 22.81
N PRO A 17 40.98 4.00 21.65
CA PRO A 17 41.91 4.67 20.73
C PRO A 17 41.67 6.18 20.46
N PRO A 18 40.43 6.69 20.29
CA PRO A 18 40.24 8.12 19.98
C PRO A 18 40.60 9.07 21.14
N ILE A 19 40.66 8.60 22.40
CA ILE A 19 40.93 9.48 23.56
C ILE A 19 42.43 9.53 23.90
N LYS A 20 43.23 8.59 23.39
CA LYS A 20 44.66 8.49 23.69
C LYS A 20 45.45 9.71 23.21
N HIS A 21 45.21 10.14 21.98
CA HIS A 21 45.90 11.30 21.39
C HIS A 21 45.63 12.60 22.15
N LEU A 22 44.46 12.74 22.76
CA LEU A 22 44.06 13.94 23.48
C LEU A 22 44.75 14.05 24.85
N VAL A 23 44.99 12.92 25.53
CA VAL A 23 45.73 12.86 26.80
C VAL A 23 47.23 13.12 26.58
N ASP A 24 47.76 12.62 25.46
CA ASP A 24 49.15 12.83 25.07
C ASP A 24 49.43 14.33 24.79
N ASP A 25 48.49 15.06 24.15
CA ASP A 25 48.60 16.53 23.94
C ASP A 25 48.49 17.33 25.24
N LEU A 26 47.62 16.91 26.16
CA LEU A 26 47.39 17.61 27.43
C LEU A 26 48.59 17.51 28.39
N THR A 27 49.27 16.35 28.39
CA THR A 27 50.48 16.14 29.19
C THR A 27 51.65 17.00 28.68
N GLY A 28 51.81 17.15 27.36
CA GLY A 28 52.82 18.05 26.77
C GLY A 28 52.61 19.54 27.09
N LEU A 29 51.36 19.99 27.17
CA LEU A 29 51.02 21.38 27.52
C LEU A 29 51.25 21.71 29.01
N ILE A 30 51.17 20.72 29.89
CA ILE A 30 51.45 20.88 31.34
C ILE A 30 52.96 20.91 31.59
N GLU A 31 53.73 20.03 30.93
CA GLU A 31 55.21 19.99 31.01
C GLU A 31 55.87 21.30 30.53
N SER A 32 55.22 22.01 29.61
CA SER A 32 55.70 23.30 29.06
C SER A 32 55.28 24.54 29.87
N GLY A 33 54.62 24.36 31.02
CA GLY A 33 54.19 25.47 31.90
C GLY A 33 53.00 26.29 31.39
N LEU A 34 52.38 25.90 30.27
CA LEU A 34 51.25 26.59 29.64
C LEU A 34 49.91 26.16 30.25
N ILE A 35 49.80 26.27 31.58
CA ILE A 35 48.65 25.78 32.38
C ILE A 35 47.33 26.41 31.92
N PHE A 36 47.35 27.68 31.48
CA PHE A 36 46.14 28.37 31.02
C PHE A 36 45.62 27.81 29.68
N ALA A 37 46.51 27.38 28.79
CA ALA A 37 46.14 26.75 27.52
C ALA A 37 45.56 25.35 27.77
N ALA A 38 46.17 24.58 28.68
CA ALA A 38 45.64 23.29 29.10
C ALA A 38 44.23 23.42 29.72
N PHE A 39 44.00 24.44 30.58
CA PHE A 39 42.70 24.71 31.18
C PHE A 39 41.64 25.09 30.14
N PHE A 40 41.99 25.94 29.16
CA PHE A 40 41.08 26.33 28.08
C PHE A 40 40.67 25.13 27.20
N VAL A 41 41.62 24.26 26.86
CA VAL A 41 41.35 23.02 26.11
C VAL A 41 40.43 22.09 26.90
N ILE A 42 40.64 21.92 28.21
CA ILE A 42 39.74 21.11 29.07
C ILE A 42 38.31 21.65 29.07
N LEU A 43 38.14 22.98 29.22
CA LEU A 43 36.82 23.62 29.18
C LEU A 43 36.11 23.40 27.84
N GLN A 44 36.83 23.53 26.72
CA GLN A 44 36.27 23.31 25.38
C GLN A 44 35.84 21.84 25.16
N GLN A 45 36.59 20.89 25.71
CA GLN A 45 36.28 19.45 25.61
C GLN A 45 35.09 19.05 26.50
N ILE A 46 34.92 19.67 27.67
CA ILE A 46 33.76 19.45 28.55
C ILE A 46 32.46 19.93 27.90
N GLU A 47 32.46 21.11 27.26
CA GLU A 47 31.29 21.60 26.52
C GLU A 47 30.91 20.70 25.33
N LEU A 48 31.91 20.18 24.59
CA LEU A 48 31.69 19.26 23.48
C LEU A 48 31.07 17.93 23.97
N THR A 49 31.58 17.42 25.09
CA THR A 49 31.11 16.18 25.71
C THR A 49 29.67 16.33 26.21
N MET A 50 29.29 17.48 26.79
CA MET A 50 27.91 17.74 27.23
C MET A 50 26.91 17.90 26.08
N LYS A 51 27.32 18.45 24.93
CA LYS A 51 26.46 18.53 23.73
C LYS A 51 26.24 17.15 23.09
N ILE A 52 27.23 16.26 23.15
CA ILE A 52 27.13 14.90 22.64
C ILE A 52 26.25 14.01 23.53
N HIS A 53 26.20 14.23 24.85
CA HIS A 53 25.29 13.49 25.75
C HIS A 53 23.81 13.87 25.54
N LYS A 54 23.50 15.12 25.19
CA LYS A 54 22.13 15.53 24.82
C LYS A 54 21.72 15.00 23.44
N LEU A 55 22.69 14.72 22.56
CA LEU A 55 22.47 14.08 21.27
C LEU A 55 22.33 12.55 21.38
N PHE A 56 22.88 11.93 22.43
CA PHE A 56 22.78 10.49 22.69
C PHE A 56 21.55 10.07 23.51
N LEU A 57 20.89 11.01 24.20
CA LEU A 57 19.60 10.76 24.88
C LEU A 57 18.38 10.77 23.94
N LEU A 58 18.58 11.00 22.64
CA LEU A 58 17.51 10.95 21.62
C LEU A 58 17.43 9.58 20.89
N THR A 59 18.37 8.66 21.11
CA THR A 59 18.48 7.40 20.35
C THR A 59 18.18 6.12 21.15
N VAL A 60 17.78 6.22 22.42
CA VAL A 60 17.43 5.06 23.27
C VAL A 60 15.92 4.99 23.51
N PHE A 61 15.13 4.88 22.44
CA PHE A 61 13.73 4.43 22.50
C PHE A 61 13.40 3.30 21.51
N LEU A 62 14.41 2.64 20.92
CA LEU A 62 14.18 1.61 19.89
C LEU A 62 14.95 0.32 20.17
N ALA A 63 14.63 -0.34 21.28
CA ALA A 63 14.96 -1.75 21.48
C ALA A 63 13.94 -2.38 22.43
N GLY A 64 12.82 -2.83 21.89
CA GLY A 64 11.85 -3.57 22.69
C GLY A 64 10.50 -3.79 22.03
N PHE A 65 10.44 -4.47 20.88
CA PHE A 65 9.41 -5.48 20.59
C PHE A 65 9.94 -6.42 19.50
N SER A 66 10.04 -7.70 19.85
CA SER A 66 10.41 -8.80 18.96
C SER A 66 9.27 -9.16 18.00
N HIS A 67 9.64 -9.44 16.76
CA HIS A 67 8.93 -10.28 15.78
C HIS A 67 7.58 -9.78 15.22
N PHE A 68 7.62 -9.21 14.01
CA PHE A 68 6.83 -9.69 12.89
C PHE A 68 7.67 -9.58 11.61
N SER A 69 7.71 -10.67 10.84
CA SER A 69 8.12 -10.68 9.45
C SER A 69 7.11 -9.86 8.66
N VAL A 70 7.54 -8.80 7.99
CA VAL A 70 6.80 -8.24 6.85
C VAL A 70 7.67 -8.44 5.62
N ALA A 71 7.46 -9.58 4.98
CA ALA A 71 7.67 -9.70 3.56
C ALA A 71 6.64 -8.81 2.84
N GLN A 72 7.06 -8.23 1.72
CA GLN A 72 6.25 -7.59 0.70
C GLN A 72 5.60 -6.25 1.09
N ILE A 73 5.92 -5.22 0.30
CA ILE A 73 5.03 -4.08 0.07
C ILE A 73 3.78 -4.68 -0.59
N GLY A 74 2.86 -5.13 0.24
CA GLY A 74 1.46 -5.36 -0.09
C GLY A 74 0.75 -4.03 0.04
N PHE A 75 0.02 -3.67 -0.99
CA PHE A 75 -0.85 -2.51 -1.01
C PHE A 75 -2.20 -2.93 -0.43
N ASP A 76 -2.41 -2.70 0.87
CA ASP A 76 -3.72 -2.86 1.52
C ASP A 76 -4.23 -1.50 1.98
N ALA A 77 -4.91 -0.81 1.07
CA ALA A 77 -5.83 0.26 1.41
C ALA A 77 -7.20 -0.38 1.61
N ASN A 78 -7.56 -0.69 2.87
CA ASN A 78 -8.97 -0.88 3.21
C ASN A 78 -9.62 0.50 3.39
N THR A 79 -10.00 1.08 2.27
CA THR A 79 -11.00 2.14 2.18
C THR A 79 -11.87 1.81 0.98
N SER A 80 -13.16 1.64 1.24
CA SER A 80 -14.21 1.64 0.24
C SER A 80 -13.95 2.75 -0.78
N ALA A 81 -13.69 2.36 -2.03
CA ALA A 81 -13.47 3.22 -3.20
C ALA A 81 -12.58 4.46 -2.97
N GLU A 82 -11.30 4.38 -3.34
CA GLU A 82 -10.54 5.48 -3.98
C GLU A 82 -9.14 4.99 -4.39
N GLY A 83 -8.79 5.15 -5.68
CA GLY A 83 -7.49 4.72 -6.21
C GLY A 83 -6.34 5.57 -5.66
N SER A 84 -5.19 4.94 -5.39
CA SER A 84 -3.97 5.66 -4.96
C SER A 84 -2.90 5.67 -6.06
N ILE A 85 -2.39 6.88 -6.31
CA ILE A 85 -1.44 7.25 -7.37
C ILE A 85 0.00 7.15 -6.83
N THR A 86 0.91 6.57 -7.60
CA THR A 86 2.36 6.67 -7.36
C THR A 86 3.01 7.57 -8.43
N LEU A 87 3.79 8.54 -7.97
CA LEU A 87 4.34 9.64 -8.76
C LEU A 87 5.44 9.19 -9.73
N GLY A 88 4.97 8.77 -10.90
CA GLY A 88 5.59 8.81 -12.23
C GLY A 88 4.44 8.76 -13.25
N SER A 89 3.35 9.47 -12.96
CA SER A 89 2.00 8.94 -13.20
C SER A 89 1.42 9.36 -14.55
N ASN A 90 1.94 8.77 -15.63
CA ASN A 90 1.13 8.67 -16.85
C ASN A 90 0.15 7.50 -16.77
N LEU A 91 0.39 6.48 -15.93
CA LEU A 91 -0.46 5.30 -15.78
C LEU A 91 -1.50 5.49 -14.67
N ARG A 92 -2.79 5.41 -15.00
CA ARG A 92 -3.92 5.41 -14.06
C ARG A 92 -5.10 4.62 -14.59
N MET A 93 -6.04 4.26 -13.71
CA MET A 93 -7.29 3.62 -14.06
C MET A 93 -8.47 4.38 -13.44
N GLU A 94 -9.50 4.66 -14.23
CA GLU A 94 -10.69 5.40 -13.81
C GLU A 94 -11.94 4.53 -14.02
N LYS A 95 -12.84 4.50 -13.04
CA LYS A 95 -14.13 3.81 -13.17
C LYS A 95 -15.12 4.71 -13.91
N ILE A 96 -15.70 4.22 -14.99
CA ILE A 96 -16.74 4.92 -15.78
C ILE A 96 -18.14 4.44 -15.39
N SER A 97 -18.33 3.13 -15.19
CA SER A 97 -19.62 2.55 -14.81
C SER A 97 -19.48 1.30 -13.98
N ASP A 98 -20.51 1.01 -13.19
CA ASP A 98 -20.62 -0.20 -12.37
C ASP A 98 -21.21 -1.37 -13.14
N LEU A 99 -20.90 -2.59 -12.66
CA LEU A 99 -21.55 -3.81 -13.12
C LEU A 99 -22.95 -3.87 -12.50
N ASN A 100 -23.97 -3.63 -13.31
CA ASN A 100 -25.36 -3.57 -12.87
C ASN A 100 -26.24 -4.49 -13.71
N PHE A 101 -26.91 -5.44 -13.06
CA PHE A 101 -27.81 -6.39 -13.71
C PHE A 101 -29.24 -5.86 -13.92
N GLY A 102 -29.54 -4.66 -13.41
CA GLY A 102 -30.88 -4.08 -13.44
C GLY A 102 -31.83 -4.71 -12.42
N ASP A 103 -33.13 -4.52 -12.66
CA ASP A 103 -34.18 -5.04 -11.80
C ASP A 103 -34.61 -6.43 -12.28
N ILE A 104 -34.62 -7.40 -11.36
CA ILE A 104 -34.93 -8.80 -11.69
C ILE A 104 -36.03 -9.30 -10.76
N VAL A 105 -37.12 -9.80 -11.34
CA VAL A 105 -38.20 -10.42 -10.57
C VAL A 105 -37.82 -11.85 -10.21
N SER A 106 -37.65 -12.11 -8.91
CA SER A 106 -37.28 -13.43 -8.39
C SER A 106 -38.33 -14.50 -8.71
N GLN A 107 -37.89 -15.76 -8.77
CA GLN A 107 -38.69 -16.92 -9.16
C GLN A 107 -38.59 -18.03 -8.11
N SER A 108 -39.55 -18.95 -8.09
CA SER A 108 -39.60 -20.05 -7.12
C SER A 108 -38.48 -21.08 -7.29
N THR A 109 -37.93 -21.23 -8.50
CA THR A 109 -36.90 -22.25 -8.82
C THR A 109 -35.46 -21.72 -8.71
N GLY A 110 -35.26 -20.39 -8.71
CA GLY A 110 -33.93 -19.80 -8.85
C GLY A 110 -33.37 -19.98 -10.27
N GLY A 111 -32.09 -19.62 -10.47
CA GLY A 111 -31.43 -19.71 -11.76
C GLY A 111 -30.30 -18.69 -11.92
N SER A 112 -30.02 -18.29 -13.16
CA SER A 112 -28.96 -17.34 -13.45
C SER A 112 -29.27 -16.45 -14.64
N VAL A 113 -28.72 -15.24 -14.59
CA VAL A 113 -28.77 -14.28 -15.70
C VAL A 113 -27.35 -13.86 -16.04
N ARG A 114 -27.09 -13.54 -17.29
CA ARG A 114 -25.77 -13.11 -17.76
C ARG A 114 -25.85 -11.70 -18.33
N LEU A 115 -24.91 -10.87 -17.92
CA LEU A 115 -24.65 -9.57 -18.50
C LEU A 115 -23.54 -9.67 -19.55
N ASN A 116 -23.83 -9.25 -20.77
CA ASN A 116 -22.87 -9.21 -21.86
C ASN A 116 -22.03 -7.90 -21.80
N PRO A 117 -20.70 -7.96 -21.64
CA PRO A 117 -19.88 -6.75 -21.57
C PRO A 117 -19.86 -5.91 -22.85
N SER A 118 -20.18 -6.49 -24.01
CA SER A 118 -20.08 -5.77 -25.30
C SER A 118 -21.16 -4.71 -25.47
N ASP A 119 -22.40 -5.03 -25.06
CA ASP A 119 -23.58 -4.20 -25.26
C ASP A 119 -24.30 -3.83 -23.94
N GLY A 120 -23.89 -4.43 -22.81
CA GLY A 120 -24.50 -4.20 -21.50
C GLY A 120 -25.82 -4.93 -21.29
N SER A 121 -26.28 -5.73 -22.25
CA SER A 121 -27.56 -6.44 -22.17
C SER A 121 -27.52 -7.59 -21.16
N VAL A 122 -28.67 -7.86 -20.53
CA VAL A 122 -28.88 -8.98 -19.61
C VAL A 122 -29.83 -9.99 -20.23
N SER A 123 -29.51 -11.28 -20.12
CA SER A 123 -30.35 -12.39 -20.58
C SER A 123 -30.36 -13.54 -19.59
N SER A 124 -31.48 -14.27 -19.52
CA SER A 124 -31.59 -15.46 -18.69
C SER A 124 -30.73 -16.60 -19.27
N VAL A 125 -29.87 -17.19 -18.44
CA VAL A 125 -29.09 -18.38 -18.78
C VAL A 125 -29.81 -19.63 -18.30
N SER A 126 -30.42 -19.56 -17.11
CA SER A 126 -31.28 -20.60 -16.56
C SER A 126 -32.41 -19.97 -15.73
N GLY A 127 -33.54 -20.65 -15.64
CA GLY A 127 -34.75 -20.08 -15.07
C GLY A 127 -35.42 -19.07 -16.01
N ASN A 128 -36.62 -18.63 -15.62
CA ASN A 128 -37.46 -17.73 -16.41
C ASN A 128 -37.64 -16.41 -15.66
N PHE A 129 -36.57 -15.64 -15.56
CA PHE A 129 -36.61 -14.33 -14.91
C PHE A 129 -37.29 -13.29 -15.79
N HIS A 130 -38.06 -12.41 -15.15
CA HIS A 130 -38.51 -11.17 -15.78
C HIS A 130 -37.46 -10.08 -15.51
N LEU A 131 -36.84 -9.59 -16.58
CA LEU A 131 -35.76 -8.61 -16.55
C LEU A 131 -36.34 -7.23 -16.86
N MET A 132 -36.05 -6.27 -16.00
CA MET A 132 -36.55 -4.90 -16.07
C MET A 132 -35.44 -3.91 -15.73
N GLY A 133 -35.73 -2.62 -15.91
CA GLY A 133 -34.78 -1.56 -15.61
C GLY A 133 -33.59 -1.53 -16.58
N SER A 134 -32.66 -0.62 -16.30
CA SER A 134 -31.44 -0.48 -17.08
C SER A 134 -30.33 -1.32 -16.48
N SER A 135 -29.60 -2.04 -17.34
CA SER A 135 -28.39 -2.78 -17.00
C SER A 135 -27.17 -2.09 -17.59
N SER A 136 -26.00 -2.31 -16.99
CA SER A 136 -24.73 -1.75 -17.46
C SER A 136 -23.56 -2.69 -17.17
N ALA A 137 -22.66 -2.83 -18.14
CA ALA A 137 -21.36 -3.43 -17.90
C ALA A 137 -20.53 -2.54 -16.96
N ALA A 138 -19.64 -3.14 -16.17
CA ALA A 138 -18.59 -2.36 -15.54
C ALA A 138 -17.61 -1.88 -16.61
N ILE A 139 -17.28 -0.59 -16.58
CA ILE A 139 -16.34 0.01 -17.53
C ILE A 139 -15.24 0.71 -16.75
N PHE A 140 -14.00 0.37 -17.07
CA PHE A 140 -12.80 1.05 -16.59
C PHE A 140 -12.04 1.64 -17.76
N GLU A 141 -11.57 2.87 -17.63
CA GLU A 141 -10.63 3.49 -18.54
C GLU A 141 -9.22 3.40 -17.99
N ILE A 142 -8.34 2.79 -18.78
CA ILE A 142 -6.91 2.77 -18.52
C ILE A 142 -6.31 3.95 -19.27
N LEU A 143 -5.52 4.77 -18.57
CA LEU A 143 -4.82 5.93 -19.11
C LEU A 143 -3.33 5.73 -18.90
N GLY A 144 -2.52 6.13 -19.88
CA GLY A 144 -1.11 5.77 -19.97
C GLY A 144 -0.36 6.39 -21.13
N ILE A 145 0.73 5.74 -21.50
CA ILE A 145 1.58 6.15 -22.62
C ILE A 145 0.96 5.65 -23.92
N VAL A 146 0.92 6.49 -24.96
CA VAL A 146 0.42 6.11 -26.29
C VAL A 146 1.14 4.86 -26.80
N GLY A 147 0.37 3.86 -27.25
CA GLY A 147 0.91 2.61 -27.80
C GLY A 147 1.41 1.61 -26.76
N GLN A 148 1.40 1.95 -25.46
CA GLN A 148 1.78 1.05 -24.38
C GLN A 148 0.86 -0.16 -24.34
N SER A 149 1.44 -1.36 -24.37
CA SER A 149 0.69 -2.61 -24.31
C SER A 149 0.30 -2.96 -22.88
N PHE A 150 -0.82 -3.67 -22.74
CA PHE A 150 -1.35 -4.15 -21.47
C PHE A 150 -1.92 -5.56 -21.59
N LEU A 151 -1.98 -6.25 -20.45
CA LEU A 151 -2.55 -7.58 -20.29
C LEU A 151 -3.30 -7.70 -18.95
N ILE A 152 -4.49 -8.30 -18.98
CA ILE A 152 -5.25 -8.77 -17.83
C ILE A 152 -5.09 -10.28 -17.80
N ALA A 153 -4.19 -10.78 -16.95
CA ALA A 153 -3.90 -12.20 -16.89
C ALA A 153 -5.03 -12.98 -16.18
N PRO A 154 -5.23 -14.27 -16.51
CA PRO A 154 -6.07 -15.14 -15.68
C PRO A 154 -5.63 -15.08 -14.21
N GLY A 155 -6.60 -15.00 -13.29
CA GLY A 155 -6.32 -14.84 -11.86
C GLY A 155 -6.03 -13.41 -11.40
N SER A 156 -5.99 -12.44 -12.32
CA SER A 156 -5.90 -11.00 -12.00
C SER A 156 -7.26 -10.35 -11.73
N TYR A 157 -8.30 -11.15 -11.51
CA TYR A 157 -9.67 -10.76 -11.22
C TYR A 157 -10.35 -11.90 -10.43
N PRO A 158 -11.38 -11.61 -9.62
CA PRO A 158 -12.03 -12.63 -8.80
C PRO A 158 -12.71 -13.69 -9.66
N THR A 159 -12.75 -14.93 -9.17
CA THR A 159 -13.55 -16.00 -9.80
C THR A 159 -15.04 -15.87 -9.47
N GLN A 160 -15.36 -15.30 -8.30
CA GLN A 160 -16.69 -15.01 -7.83
C GLN A 160 -16.67 -13.83 -6.84
N ILE A 161 -17.72 -13.03 -6.85
CA ILE A 161 -18.02 -12.04 -5.80
C ILE A 161 -19.41 -12.32 -5.21
N THR A 162 -19.66 -11.83 -4.00
CA THR A 162 -20.93 -12.01 -3.29
C THR A 162 -21.64 -10.67 -3.14
N LEU A 163 -22.83 -10.53 -3.70
CA LEU A 163 -23.69 -9.38 -3.48
C LEU A 163 -24.54 -9.64 -2.22
N THR A 164 -24.69 -8.64 -1.36
CA THR A 164 -25.45 -8.77 -0.11
C THR A 164 -26.48 -7.66 -0.01
N ASN A 165 -27.67 -7.98 0.48
CA ASN A 165 -28.71 -6.98 0.77
C ASN A 165 -28.67 -6.52 2.24
N ASP A 166 -29.50 -5.54 2.58
CA ASP A 166 -29.62 -4.97 3.94
C ASP A 166 -30.07 -5.98 5.01
N GLN A 167 -30.67 -7.09 4.61
CA GLN A 167 -31.11 -8.16 5.50
C GLN A 167 -30.12 -9.34 5.59
N GLY A 168 -28.96 -9.24 4.94
CA GLY A 168 -27.92 -10.28 4.92
C GLY A 168 -28.17 -11.43 3.95
N ASN A 169 -29.18 -11.34 3.07
CA ASN A 169 -29.36 -12.30 1.99
C ASN A 169 -28.32 -12.06 0.91
N THR A 170 -27.89 -13.13 0.26
CA THR A 170 -26.79 -13.09 -0.72
C THR A 170 -27.19 -13.57 -2.11
N MET A 171 -26.55 -13.01 -3.13
CA MET A 171 -26.43 -13.56 -4.49
C MET A 171 -24.95 -13.63 -4.87
N THR A 172 -24.59 -14.39 -5.92
CA THR A 172 -23.19 -14.44 -6.37
C THR A 172 -23.06 -14.05 -7.83
N VAL A 173 -21.98 -13.35 -8.17
CA VAL A 173 -21.61 -13.09 -9.57
C VAL A 173 -20.31 -13.83 -9.86
N ASN A 174 -20.30 -14.64 -10.91
CA ASN A 174 -19.14 -15.40 -11.36
C ASN A 174 -19.05 -15.41 -12.89
N SER A 175 -18.18 -16.26 -13.45
CA SER A 175 -18.04 -16.42 -14.90
C SER A 175 -17.80 -15.09 -15.62
N PHE A 176 -16.94 -14.25 -15.03
CA PHE A 176 -16.65 -12.91 -15.53
C PHE A 176 -16.13 -12.94 -16.96
N GLN A 177 -16.61 -11.98 -17.75
CA GLN A 177 -16.22 -11.79 -19.14
C GLN A 177 -15.60 -10.41 -19.28
N ILE A 178 -14.32 -10.36 -19.63
CA ILE A 178 -13.56 -9.12 -19.73
C ILE A 178 -13.16 -8.93 -21.19
N ILE A 179 -13.45 -7.76 -21.75
CA ILE A 179 -13.05 -7.40 -23.10
C ILE A 179 -12.44 -5.99 -23.15
N PRO A 180 -11.30 -5.81 -23.83
CA PRO A 180 -10.33 -6.85 -24.20
C PRO A 180 -9.55 -7.38 -22.97
N LEU A 181 -9.00 -8.60 -23.07
CA LEU A 181 -8.04 -9.11 -22.07
C LEU A 181 -6.62 -8.57 -22.28
N SER A 182 -6.30 -8.10 -23.48
CA SER A 182 -5.00 -7.52 -23.82
C SER A 182 -5.16 -6.54 -24.96
N GLY A 183 -4.27 -5.56 -25.04
CA GLY A 183 -4.26 -4.59 -26.13
C GLY A 183 -3.17 -3.55 -25.95
N SER A 184 -3.33 -2.43 -26.64
CA SER A 184 -2.46 -1.27 -26.47
C SER A 184 -3.29 -0.01 -26.29
N LEU A 185 -2.76 0.96 -25.56
CA LEU A 185 -3.36 2.27 -25.40
C LEU A 185 -3.39 3.00 -26.75
N ASN A 186 -4.50 3.66 -27.04
CA ASN A 186 -4.75 4.34 -28.31
C ASN A 186 -3.87 5.60 -28.50
N ASN A 187 -4.13 6.38 -29.55
CA ASN A 187 -3.39 7.60 -29.88
C ASN A 187 -3.47 8.73 -28.85
N ILE A 188 -4.37 8.64 -27.86
CA ILE A 188 -4.46 9.56 -26.72
C ILE A 188 -4.02 8.89 -25.40
N GLY A 189 -3.46 7.68 -25.47
CA GLY A 189 -3.01 6.94 -24.30
C GLY A 189 -4.13 6.33 -23.49
N SER A 190 -5.27 5.97 -24.11
CA SER A 190 -6.45 5.41 -23.43
C SER A 190 -6.84 4.01 -23.97
N ALA A 191 -7.40 3.17 -23.10
CA ALA A 191 -8.13 1.96 -23.48
C ALA A 191 -9.31 1.70 -22.52
N LEU A 192 -10.42 1.19 -23.05
CA LEU A 192 -11.58 0.80 -22.25
C LEU A 192 -11.57 -0.70 -21.98
N ILE A 193 -11.74 -1.07 -20.72
CA ILE A 193 -12.00 -2.43 -20.26
C ILE A 193 -13.45 -2.55 -19.87
N ARG A 194 -14.14 -3.53 -20.42
CA ARG A 194 -15.56 -3.81 -20.15
C ARG A 194 -15.68 -5.16 -19.48
N ILE A 195 -16.42 -5.22 -18.38
CA ILE A 195 -16.65 -6.45 -17.61
C ILE A 195 -18.14 -6.74 -17.50
N GLY A 196 -18.48 -7.98 -17.81
CA GLY A 196 -19.77 -8.60 -17.54
C GLY A 196 -19.57 -9.88 -16.75
N GLY A 197 -20.65 -10.63 -16.54
CA GLY A 197 -20.60 -11.86 -15.76
C GLY A 197 -21.98 -12.50 -15.61
N THR A 198 -22.04 -13.57 -14.85
CA THR A 198 -23.26 -14.32 -14.57
C THR A 198 -23.66 -14.12 -13.12
N LEU A 199 -24.83 -13.53 -12.90
CA LEU A 199 -25.48 -13.42 -11.60
C LEU A 199 -26.29 -14.69 -11.34
N ASN A 200 -26.02 -15.34 -10.20
CA ASN A 200 -26.73 -16.51 -9.72
C ASN A 200 -27.72 -16.08 -8.64
N ILE A 201 -28.98 -16.46 -8.83
CA ILE A 201 -30.12 -16.04 -8.02
C ILE A 201 -30.73 -17.29 -7.40
N GLY A 202 -30.85 -17.31 -6.08
CA GLY A 202 -31.44 -18.41 -5.34
C GLY A 202 -32.95 -18.58 -5.61
N ALA A 203 -33.47 -19.76 -5.29
CA ALA A 203 -34.91 -19.99 -5.26
C ALA A 203 -35.58 -19.10 -4.22
N ASN A 204 -36.72 -18.50 -4.57
CA ASN A 204 -37.47 -17.60 -3.68
C ASN A 204 -36.60 -16.46 -3.11
N GLN A 205 -35.65 -15.96 -3.91
CA GLN A 205 -34.73 -14.92 -3.48
C GLN A 205 -35.51 -13.71 -2.92
N PRO A 206 -35.25 -13.29 -1.68
CA PRO A 206 -35.93 -12.14 -1.08
C PRO A 206 -35.71 -10.87 -1.89
N ALA A 207 -36.74 -10.03 -1.96
CA ALA A 207 -36.64 -8.72 -2.57
C ALA A 207 -35.64 -7.84 -1.79
N GLY A 208 -34.87 -7.03 -2.50
CA GLY A 208 -33.91 -6.12 -1.90
C GLY A 208 -32.86 -5.68 -2.91
N ASN A 209 -32.07 -4.68 -2.52
CA ASN A 209 -30.92 -4.23 -3.32
C ASN A 209 -29.68 -5.03 -2.91
N TYR A 210 -29.11 -5.78 -3.84
CA TYR A 210 -27.94 -6.63 -3.59
C TYR A 210 -26.69 -5.92 -4.12
N ILE A 211 -25.83 -5.47 -3.20
CA ILE A 211 -24.66 -4.65 -3.53
C ILE A 211 -23.37 -5.36 -3.11
N ASN A 212 -22.31 -5.14 -3.89
CA ASN A 212 -20.92 -5.37 -3.50
C ASN A 212 -20.09 -4.18 -4.00
N THR A 213 -19.22 -3.63 -3.14
CA THR A 213 -18.40 -2.44 -3.47
C THR A 213 -16.90 -2.70 -3.41
N THR A 214 -16.46 -3.88 -2.99
CA THR A 214 -15.06 -4.16 -2.63
C THR A 214 -14.44 -5.30 -3.40
N ASP A 215 -15.23 -6.28 -3.85
CA ASP A 215 -14.69 -7.57 -4.25
C ASP A 215 -14.38 -7.65 -5.75
N LEU A 216 -14.99 -6.80 -6.58
CA LEU A 216 -14.67 -6.72 -8.01
C LEU A 216 -13.38 -5.92 -8.24
N THR A 217 -12.25 -6.59 -8.10
CA THR A 217 -10.92 -6.03 -8.32
C THR A 217 -10.30 -6.57 -9.61
N ILE A 218 -9.52 -5.74 -10.32
CA ILE A 218 -8.83 -6.12 -11.55
C ILE A 218 -7.40 -5.59 -11.51
N ILE A 219 -6.44 -6.46 -11.82
CA ILE A 219 -5.03 -6.10 -11.97
C ILE A 219 -4.70 -6.09 -13.47
N VAL A 220 -4.09 -4.99 -13.92
CA VAL A 220 -3.61 -4.81 -15.28
C VAL A 220 -2.08 -4.75 -15.26
N SER A 221 -1.45 -5.57 -16.08
CA SER A 221 0.00 -5.57 -16.28
C SER A 221 0.34 -4.79 -17.55
N PHE A 222 1.19 -3.77 -17.44
CA PHE A 222 1.76 -3.06 -18.59
C PHE A 222 3.06 -3.74 -19.06
N GLN A 223 3.31 -3.75 -20.37
CA GLN A 223 4.41 -4.49 -21.02
C GLN A 223 5.46 -3.63 -21.71
#